data_AF-A0A9P4YFL0-F1
#
_entry.id   AF-A0A9P4YFL0-F1
#
_cell.length_a   1.000
_cell.length_b   1.000
_cell.length_c   1.000
_cell.angle_alpha   90.00
_cell.angle_beta   90.00
_cell.angle_gamma   90.00
#
_symmetry.space_group_name_H-M   'P 1'
#
loop_
_entity.id
_entity.type
_entity.pdbx_description
1 polymer ?
#
loop_
_entity_poly.entity_id
_entity_poly.type
_entity_poly.pdbx_seq_one_letter_code
_entity_poly.pdbx_strand_id
1 'polypeptide(L)'
;MAERMKMFPPPPPPHWAVDMNSPAPSRASKSASFPDPPGYSAPKSVSKQRAQPSAGPSSTPRKTETDALKLKKAWELALAPAKQLPMNAIMMYMSGNSLQIFSIMMVFMLFKGPITGIIGTNAAFAKLESESIRGQMVAVKVVYVAMQCVLLALGIWKVNGMGLLPTTRSDWLAWETERSPLERAYFAFK
;
A
#
# COMPACT_ATOMS: atom_id res chain seq x y z
N MET A 1 -34.90 86.97 24.49
CA MET A 1 -35.56 85.66 24.26
C MET A 1 -34.77 84.89 23.22
N ALA A 2 -34.03 83.87 23.63
CA ALA A 2 -33.60 82.75 22.78
C ALA A 2 -33.06 81.66 23.72
N GLU A 3 -33.86 80.62 23.93
CA GLU A 3 -33.51 79.42 24.69
C GLU A 3 -32.23 78.79 24.14
N ARG A 4 -31.21 78.63 25.00
CA ARG A 4 -30.10 77.72 24.70
C ARG A 4 -30.64 76.29 24.77
N MET A 5 -30.91 75.69 23.61
CA MET A 5 -31.05 74.23 23.48
C MET A 5 -29.77 73.57 24.02
N LYS A 6 -29.88 72.92 25.18
CA LYS A 6 -28.82 72.06 25.73
C LYS A 6 -28.71 70.83 24.82
N MET A 7 -27.79 70.88 23.84
CA MET A 7 -27.33 69.67 23.16
C MET A 7 -26.62 68.78 24.18
N PHE A 8 -27.19 67.61 24.47
CA PHE A 8 -26.50 66.56 25.20
C PHE A 8 -25.38 65.97 24.31
N PRO A 9 -24.21 65.65 24.86
CA PRO A 9 -23.14 65.03 24.10
C PRO A 9 -23.58 63.66 23.53
N PRO A 10 -23.05 63.24 22.37
CA PRO A 10 -23.40 61.95 21.79
C PRO A 10 -22.97 60.79 22.72
N PRO A 11 -23.72 59.67 22.74
CA PRO A 11 -23.38 58.52 23.58
C PRO A 11 -22.02 57.95 23.15
N PRO A 12 -21.21 57.44 24.10
CA PRO A 12 -19.92 56.87 23.80
C PRO A 12 -20.06 55.65 22.87
N PRO A 13 -19.07 55.41 21.99
CA PRO A 13 -19.09 54.25 21.10
C PRO A 13 -19.08 52.93 21.91
N PRO A 14 -19.65 51.86 21.36
CA PRO A 14 -19.67 50.57 22.04
C PRO A 14 -18.26 50.01 22.18
N HIS A 15 -17.99 49.33 23.29
CA HIS A 15 -16.66 48.83 23.67
C HIS A 15 -15.97 48.02 22.56
N TRP A 16 -16.70 47.17 21.83
CA TRP A 16 -16.13 46.38 20.75
C TRP A 16 -15.53 47.23 19.61
N ALA A 17 -16.10 48.41 19.34
CA ALA A 17 -15.60 49.31 18.29
C ALA A 17 -14.32 50.03 18.71
N VAL A 18 -14.13 50.25 20.03
CA VAL A 18 -12.91 50.80 20.60
C VAL A 18 -11.79 49.75 20.64
N ASP A 19 -12.15 48.51 20.95
CA ASP A 19 -11.20 47.38 21.04
C ASP A 19 -10.61 47.01 19.67
N MET A 20 -11.35 47.17 18.57
CA MET A 20 -10.84 46.90 17.21
C MET A 20 -9.72 47.86 16.76
N ASN A 21 -9.75 49.12 17.24
CA ASN A 21 -8.75 50.13 16.89
C ASN A 21 -7.59 50.19 17.90
N SER A 22 -7.64 49.35 18.94
CA SER A 22 -6.60 49.28 19.95
C SER A 22 -5.54 48.24 19.53
N PRO A 23 -4.23 48.50 19.70
CA PRO A 23 -3.20 47.51 19.42
C PRO A 23 -3.43 46.25 20.26
N ALA A 24 -3.30 45.07 19.63
CA ALA A 24 -3.65 43.81 20.26
C ALA A 24 -2.94 43.65 21.63
N PRO A 25 -3.68 43.27 22.69
CA PRO A 25 -3.09 43.09 24.01
C PRO A 25 -2.03 42.00 23.97
N SER A 26 -0.88 42.24 24.60
CA SER A 26 0.18 41.24 24.70
C SER A 26 -0.38 39.96 25.33
N ARG A 27 -0.17 38.82 24.67
CA ARG A 27 -0.69 37.51 25.10
C ARG A 27 -0.45 37.30 26.60
N ALA A 28 -1.53 37.13 27.36
CA ALA A 28 -1.45 36.87 28.78
C ALA A 28 -0.61 35.60 29.05
N SER A 29 0.39 35.72 29.94
CA SER A 29 1.33 34.65 30.32
C SER A 29 0.64 33.42 30.91
N LYS A 30 -0.63 33.53 31.31
CA LYS A 30 -1.44 32.45 31.89
C LYS A 30 -2.19 31.59 30.88
N SER A 31 -2.10 31.91 29.57
CA SER A 31 -2.68 31.07 28.51
C SER A 31 -2.03 29.69 28.35
N ALA A 32 -0.95 29.41 29.08
CA ALA A 32 -0.32 28.09 29.15
C ALA A 32 -1.01 27.11 30.12
N SER A 33 -1.94 27.59 30.97
CA SER A 33 -2.62 26.76 31.98
C SER A 33 -3.94 26.15 31.50
N PHE A 34 -4.43 26.54 30.31
CA PHE A 34 -5.65 26.00 29.74
C PHE A 34 -5.30 25.04 28.60
N PRO A 35 -5.92 23.85 28.53
CA PRO A 35 -5.71 22.93 27.42
C PRO A 35 -6.27 23.53 26.12
N ASP A 36 -5.47 23.50 25.06
CA ASP A 36 -5.89 23.93 23.73
C ASP A 36 -7.06 23.07 23.21
N PRO A 37 -8.03 23.65 22.47
CA PRO A 37 -9.16 22.89 21.95
C PRO A 37 -8.70 21.87 20.89
N PRO A 38 -9.37 20.71 20.78
CA PRO A 38 -9.00 19.67 19.83
C PRO A 38 -9.01 20.21 18.40
N GLY A 39 -7.85 20.12 17.73
CA GLY A 39 -7.63 20.64 16.37
C GLY A 39 -6.90 21.98 16.29
N TYR A 40 -6.65 22.67 17.41
CA TYR A 40 -5.88 23.91 17.41
C TYR A 40 -4.38 23.63 17.36
N SER A 41 -3.75 24.01 16.24
CA SER A 41 -2.30 24.03 16.09
C SER A 41 -1.82 25.47 16.27
N ALA A 42 -1.26 25.82 17.44
CA ALA A 42 -0.73 27.17 17.64
C ALA A 42 0.33 27.48 16.56
N PRO A 43 0.27 28.63 15.88
CA PRO A 43 1.30 29.01 14.92
C PRO A 43 2.61 29.21 15.67
N LYS A 44 3.56 28.29 15.46
CA LYS A 44 4.94 28.47 15.93
C LYS A 44 5.49 29.72 15.25
N SER A 45 5.87 30.72 16.04
CA SER A 45 6.63 31.85 15.52
C SER A 45 7.88 31.28 14.85
N VAL A 46 8.05 31.55 13.56
CA VAL A 46 9.23 31.17 12.78
C VAL A 46 10.38 32.05 13.24
N SER A 47 10.94 31.75 14.41
CA SER A 47 12.28 32.20 14.76
C SER A 47 13.26 31.28 14.03
N LYS A 48 13.91 31.86 13.03
CA LYS A 48 14.95 31.23 12.22
C LYS A 48 16.18 30.99 13.10
N GLN A 49 16.13 29.98 13.96
CA GLN A 49 17.26 29.59 14.80
C GLN A 49 17.91 28.32 14.24
N ARG A 50 19.12 28.56 13.77
CA ARG A 50 20.10 27.65 13.16
C ARG A 50 20.26 26.37 13.98
N ALA A 51 20.27 25.25 13.27
CA ALA A 51 20.45 23.91 13.81
C ALA A 51 21.70 23.80 14.71
N GLN A 52 21.49 23.32 15.93
CA GLN A 52 22.48 22.55 16.70
C GLN A 52 21.76 21.31 17.26
N PRO A 53 22.31 20.10 17.10
CA PRO A 53 21.70 18.88 17.60
C PRO A 53 22.07 18.70 19.07
N SER A 54 21.24 19.18 19.99
CA SER A 54 21.31 18.77 21.40
C SER A 54 20.38 17.58 21.63
N ALA A 55 21.01 16.43 21.86
CA ALA A 55 20.35 15.23 22.33
C ALA A 55 19.70 15.49 23.70
N GLY A 56 18.38 15.32 23.77
CA GLY A 56 17.58 15.36 25.00
C GLY A 56 16.37 14.43 24.87
N PRO A 57 15.99 13.67 25.91
CA PRO A 57 15.20 12.45 25.77
C PRO A 57 13.69 12.73 25.84
N SER A 58 13.02 12.80 24.69
CA SER A 58 11.54 12.82 24.63
C SER A 58 10.98 12.04 23.44
N SER A 59 11.59 10.89 23.13
CA SER A 59 11.31 10.16 21.88
C SER A 59 10.26 9.04 21.97
N THR A 60 9.60 8.83 23.11
CA THR A 60 8.73 7.65 23.29
C THR A 60 7.39 7.72 22.52
N PRO A 61 6.61 8.84 22.49
CA PRO A 61 5.32 8.84 21.81
C PRO A 61 5.40 8.97 20.27
N ARG A 62 6.44 9.64 19.74
CA ARG A 62 6.64 9.72 18.28
C ARG A 62 7.06 8.39 17.67
N LYS A 63 7.86 7.59 18.37
CA LYS A 63 8.31 6.29 17.89
C LYS A 63 7.13 5.32 17.76
N THR A 64 6.27 5.25 18.78
CA THR A 64 5.08 4.39 18.78
C THR A 64 4.06 4.77 17.71
N GLU A 65 3.84 6.06 17.46
CA GLU A 65 2.97 6.50 16.36
C GLU A 65 3.57 6.18 14.99
N THR A 66 4.88 6.40 14.80
CA THR A 66 5.54 6.02 13.54
C THR A 66 5.55 4.52 13.32
N ASP A 67 5.62 3.73 14.38
CA ASP A 67 5.59 2.27 14.34
C ASP A 67 4.20 1.76 13.95
N ALA A 68 3.13 2.32 14.53
CA ALA A 68 1.75 2.01 14.12
C ALA A 68 1.48 2.38 12.65
N LEU A 69 2.04 3.50 12.17
CA LEU A 69 1.94 3.92 10.77
C LEU A 69 2.70 2.99 9.82
N LYS A 70 3.90 2.52 10.21
CA LYS A 70 4.68 1.53 9.45
C LYS A 70 3.93 0.20 9.36
N LEU A 71 3.31 -0.26 10.45
CA LEU A 71 2.54 -1.49 10.46
C LEU A 71 1.32 -1.42 9.53
N LYS A 72 0.55 -0.31 9.59
CA LYS A 72 -0.57 -0.09 8.64
C LYS A 72 -0.07 -0.09 7.19
N LYS A 73 1.05 0.55 6.92
CA LYS A 73 1.65 0.57 5.59
C LYS A 73 2.15 -0.82 5.16
N ALA A 74 2.68 -1.62 6.08
CA ALA A 74 3.15 -2.97 5.84
C ALA A 74 1.97 -3.90 5.48
N TRP A 75 0.83 -3.77 6.17
CA TRP A 75 -0.40 -4.50 5.83
C TRP A 75 -0.95 -4.12 4.45
N GLU A 76 -0.97 -2.83 4.12
CA GLU A 76 -1.35 -2.38 2.77
C GLU A 76 -0.41 -2.92 1.68
N LEU A 77 0.90 -3.00 1.98
CA LEU A 77 1.89 -3.57 1.08
C LEU A 77 1.71 -5.09 0.93
N ALA A 78 1.41 -5.80 2.02
CA ALA A 78 1.15 -7.24 2.00
C ALA A 78 -0.08 -7.60 1.18
N LEU A 79 -1.11 -6.75 1.20
CA LEU A 79 -2.33 -6.91 0.41
C LEU A 79 -2.21 -6.36 -1.02
N ALA A 80 -1.09 -5.75 -1.39
CA ALA A 80 -0.90 -5.20 -2.74
C ALA A 80 -1.01 -6.26 -3.85
N PRO A 81 -0.42 -7.48 -3.73
CA PRO A 81 -0.58 -8.53 -4.74
C PRO A 81 -2.04 -8.99 -4.87
N ALA A 82 -2.81 -8.95 -3.78
CA ALA A 82 -4.22 -9.33 -3.81
C ALA A 82 -5.06 -8.39 -4.68
N LYS A 83 -4.70 -7.11 -4.78
CA LYS A 83 -5.37 -6.14 -5.66
C LYS A 83 -5.09 -6.39 -7.15
N GLN A 84 -4.00 -7.09 -7.48
CA GLN A 84 -3.68 -7.48 -8.86
C GLN A 84 -4.37 -8.79 -9.28
N LEU A 85 -4.80 -9.63 -8.32
CA LEU A 85 -5.50 -10.89 -8.60
C LEU A 85 -6.71 -10.71 -9.53
N PRO A 86 -7.66 -9.77 -9.27
CA PRO A 86 -8.84 -9.62 -10.13
C PRO A 86 -8.48 -9.20 -11.54
N MET A 87 -7.52 -8.28 -11.69
CA MET A 87 -7.08 -7.82 -13.01
C MET A 87 -6.48 -8.97 -13.82
N ASN A 88 -5.59 -9.74 -13.19
CA ASN A 88 -4.97 -10.90 -13.83
C ASN A 88 -6.00 -12.00 -14.15
N ALA A 89 -6.93 -12.26 -13.24
CA ALA A 89 -7.97 -13.28 -13.43
C ALA A 89 -8.96 -12.92 -14.55
N ILE A 90 -9.44 -11.67 -14.60
CA ILE A 90 -10.36 -11.22 -15.65
C ILE A 90 -9.67 -11.23 -17.01
N MET A 91 -8.41 -10.77 -17.06
CA MET A 91 -7.62 -10.81 -18.29
C MET A 91 -7.43 -12.25 -18.79
N MET A 92 -7.12 -13.19 -17.90
CA MET A 92 -7.01 -14.60 -18.24
C MET A 92 -8.32 -15.22 -18.70
N TYR A 93 -9.44 -14.79 -18.12
CA TYR A 93 -10.77 -15.24 -18.52
C TYR A 93 -11.12 -14.75 -19.93
N MET A 94 -10.87 -13.48 -20.22
CA MET A 94 -11.19 -12.88 -21.53
C MET A 94 -10.24 -13.31 -22.66
N SER A 95 -8.97 -13.57 -22.35
CA SER A 95 -7.97 -13.91 -23.38
C SER A 95 -8.12 -15.33 -23.96
N GLY A 96 -8.99 -16.18 -23.40
CA GLY A 96 -9.19 -17.56 -23.87
C GLY A 96 -7.94 -18.46 -23.71
N ASN A 97 -7.99 -19.67 -24.27
CA ASN A 97 -6.89 -20.66 -24.20
C ASN A 97 -6.11 -20.78 -25.52
N SER A 98 -6.11 -19.72 -26.34
CA SER A 98 -5.42 -19.73 -27.62
C SER A 98 -3.90 -19.68 -27.45
N LEU A 99 -3.20 -20.66 -28.04
CA LEU A 99 -1.73 -20.71 -28.06
C LEU A 99 -1.18 -19.74 -29.11
N GLN A 100 -0.93 -18.51 -28.69
CA GLN A 100 -0.23 -17.49 -29.48
C GLN A 100 1.12 -17.14 -28.83
N ILE A 101 2.08 -16.65 -29.61
CA ILE A 101 3.37 -16.16 -29.07
C ILE A 101 3.16 -15.16 -27.92
N PHE A 102 2.14 -14.31 -28.05
CA PHE A 102 1.75 -13.34 -27.01
C PHE A 102 1.31 -14.01 -25.69
N SER A 103 0.62 -15.14 -25.76
CA SER A 103 0.18 -15.90 -24.58
C SER A 103 1.36 -16.49 -23.81
N ILE A 104 2.41 -16.98 -24.50
CA ILE A 104 3.62 -17.53 -23.87
C ILE A 104 4.38 -16.44 -23.11
N MET A 105 4.52 -15.25 -23.72
CA MET A 105 5.20 -14.12 -23.09
C MET A 105 4.43 -13.59 -21.87
N MET A 106 3.09 -13.53 -21.96
CA MET A 106 2.21 -13.13 -20.87
C MET A 106 2.31 -14.10 -19.69
N VAL A 107 2.26 -15.41 -19.97
CA VAL A 107 2.48 -16.47 -18.98
C VAL A 107 3.85 -16.33 -18.30
N PHE A 108 4.92 -16.07 -19.06
CA PHE A 108 6.25 -15.89 -18.46
C PHE A 108 6.30 -14.70 -17.48
N MET A 109 5.75 -13.55 -17.86
CA MET A 109 5.68 -12.39 -16.96
C MET A 109 4.78 -12.64 -15.74
N LEU A 110 3.71 -13.42 -15.94
CA LEU A 110 2.81 -13.83 -14.87
C LEU A 110 3.50 -14.70 -13.80
N PHE A 111 4.48 -15.53 -14.18
CA PHE A 111 5.28 -16.28 -13.20
C PHE A 111 6.45 -15.46 -12.63
N LYS A 112 7.11 -14.68 -13.49
CA LYS A 112 8.26 -13.86 -13.08
C LYS A 112 7.87 -12.85 -11.99
N GLY A 113 6.71 -12.21 -12.09
CA GLY A 113 6.23 -11.23 -11.12
C GLY A 113 6.14 -11.79 -9.69
N PRO A 114 5.33 -12.83 -9.43
CA PRO A 114 5.23 -13.50 -8.14
C PRO A 114 6.56 -14.02 -7.62
N ILE A 115 7.37 -14.67 -8.47
CA ILE A 115 8.66 -15.25 -8.06
C ILE A 115 9.61 -14.14 -7.58
N THR A 116 9.74 -13.07 -8.36
CA THR A 116 10.56 -11.91 -7.97
C THR A 116 10.01 -11.20 -6.73
N GLY A 117 8.68 -11.18 -6.55
CA GLY A 117 8.04 -10.69 -5.33
C GLY A 117 8.42 -11.52 -4.10
N ILE A 118 8.35 -12.85 -4.20
CA ILE A 118 8.70 -13.77 -3.10
C ILE A 118 10.18 -13.62 -2.72
N ILE A 119 11.09 -13.62 -3.70
CA ILE A 119 12.53 -13.46 -3.47
C ILE A 119 12.84 -12.05 -2.91
N GLY A 120 12.13 -11.03 -3.39
CA GLY A 120 12.29 -9.63 -3.01
C GLY A 120 11.57 -9.23 -1.71
N THR A 121 10.96 -10.15 -0.99
CA THR A 121 10.23 -9.89 0.27
C THR A 121 11.06 -9.10 1.27
N ASN A 122 12.30 -9.53 1.53
CA ASN A 122 13.17 -8.84 2.48
C ASN A 122 13.48 -7.41 2.05
N ALA A 123 13.71 -7.17 0.76
CA ALA A 123 13.95 -5.81 0.23
C ALA A 123 12.69 -4.93 0.31
N ALA A 124 11.50 -5.51 0.07
CA ALA A 124 10.23 -4.79 0.14
C ALA A 124 9.88 -4.32 1.56
N PHE A 125 10.25 -5.12 2.57
CA PHE A 125 9.99 -4.80 3.98
C PHE A 125 11.18 -4.15 4.71
N ALA A 126 12.37 -4.10 4.13
CA ALA A 126 13.57 -3.50 4.74
C ALA A 126 13.37 -2.05 5.19
N LYS A 127 12.57 -1.26 4.46
CA LYS A 127 12.27 0.14 4.82
C LYS A 127 11.27 0.29 5.98
N LEU A 128 10.63 -0.79 6.37
CA LEU A 128 9.56 -0.83 7.38
C LEU A 128 9.98 -1.58 8.65
N GLU A 129 11.17 -2.21 8.68
CA GLU A 129 11.65 -2.94 9.85
C GLU A 129 12.00 -1.98 11.01
N SER A 130 11.47 -2.29 12.18
CA SER A 130 11.72 -1.62 13.46
C SER A 130 11.81 -2.71 14.52
N GLU A 131 12.78 -2.61 15.44
CA GLU A 131 13.05 -3.63 16.47
C GLU A 131 11.80 -3.93 17.32
N SER A 132 10.93 -2.94 17.51
CA SER A 132 9.67 -3.03 18.27
C SER A 132 8.58 -3.89 17.60
N ILE A 133 8.58 -4.02 16.26
CA ILE A 133 7.47 -4.63 15.50
C ILE A 133 7.88 -5.92 14.79
N ARG A 134 9.07 -6.45 15.08
CA ARG A 134 9.66 -7.60 14.37
C ARG A 134 8.72 -8.81 14.34
N GLY A 135 7.99 -9.09 15.43
CA GLY A 135 7.02 -10.19 15.50
C GLY A 135 5.80 -10.01 14.58
N GLN A 136 5.20 -8.82 14.55
CA GLN A 136 4.05 -8.56 13.66
C GLN A 136 4.46 -8.46 12.19
N MET A 137 5.68 -8.00 11.91
CA MET A 137 6.24 -7.95 10.55
C MET A 137 6.43 -9.35 9.94
N VAL A 138 6.73 -10.37 10.74
CA VAL A 138 6.79 -11.77 10.25
C VAL A 138 5.43 -12.22 9.74
N ALA A 139 4.34 -11.96 10.48
CA ALA A 139 2.99 -12.30 10.03
C ALA A 139 2.63 -11.60 8.71
N VAL A 140 2.98 -10.31 8.59
CA VAL A 140 2.76 -9.53 7.36
C VAL A 140 3.55 -10.08 6.18
N LYS A 141 4.81 -10.49 6.38
CA LYS A 141 5.63 -11.16 5.35
C LYS A 141 5.02 -12.48 4.90
N VAL A 142 4.53 -13.30 5.83
CA VAL A 142 3.86 -14.57 5.51
C VAL A 142 2.61 -14.33 4.67
N VAL A 143 1.79 -13.34 5.02
CA VAL A 143 0.60 -12.98 4.24
C VAL A 143 0.99 -12.53 2.83
N TYR A 144 2.02 -11.69 2.68
CA TYR A 144 2.51 -11.28 1.37
C TYR A 144 2.96 -12.48 0.51
N VAL A 145 3.74 -13.40 1.08
CA VAL A 145 4.17 -14.63 0.37
C VAL A 145 2.97 -15.48 -0.02
N ALA A 146 2.01 -15.68 0.89
CA ALA A 146 0.79 -16.43 0.60
C ALA A 146 0.01 -15.82 -0.58
N MET A 147 -0.14 -14.49 -0.64
CA MET A 147 -0.80 -13.81 -1.75
C MET A 147 -0.05 -13.99 -3.08
N GLN A 148 1.29 -13.98 -3.05
CA GLN A 148 2.09 -14.29 -4.25
C GLN A 148 1.96 -15.75 -4.68
N CYS A 149 1.88 -16.69 -3.74
CA CYS A 149 1.60 -18.10 -4.04
C CYS A 149 0.23 -18.29 -4.69
N VAL A 150 -0.80 -17.56 -4.26
CA VAL A 150 -2.13 -17.58 -4.90
C VAL A 150 -2.06 -17.06 -6.34
N LEU A 151 -1.33 -15.95 -6.58
CA LEU A 151 -1.12 -15.41 -7.93
C LEU A 151 -0.41 -16.44 -8.83
N LEU A 152 0.59 -17.13 -8.29
CA LEU A 152 1.34 -18.17 -8.98
C LEU A 152 0.48 -19.41 -9.27
N ALA A 153 -0.37 -19.83 -8.33
CA ALA A 153 -1.29 -20.95 -8.50
C ALA A 153 -2.32 -20.69 -9.61
N LEU A 154 -2.86 -19.46 -9.70
CA LEU A 154 -3.72 -19.07 -10.83
C LEU A 154 -2.98 -19.16 -12.18
N GLY A 155 -1.70 -18.80 -12.20
CA GLY A 155 -0.86 -18.98 -13.38
C GLY A 155 -0.70 -20.44 -13.78
N ILE A 156 -0.43 -21.33 -12.83
CA ILE A 156 -0.32 -22.78 -13.08
C ILE A 156 -1.64 -23.30 -13.66
N TRP A 157 -2.77 -22.91 -13.08
CA TRP A 157 -4.09 -23.31 -13.58
C TRP A 157 -4.32 -22.84 -15.03
N LYS A 158 -3.93 -21.60 -15.36
CA LYS A 158 -4.06 -21.08 -16.72
C LYS A 158 -3.15 -21.82 -17.72
N VAL A 159 -1.89 -22.06 -17.37
CA VAL A 159 -0.93 -22.78 -18.24
C VAL A 159 -1.34 -24.23 -18.46
N ASN A 160 -1.89 -24.87 -17.42
CA ASN A 160 -2.49 -26.19 -17.55
C ASN A 160 -3.65 -26.17 -18.56
N GLY A 161 -4.52 -25.16 -18.50
CA GLY A 161 -5.60 -24.98 -19.49
C GLY A 161 -5.11 -24.69 -20.91
N MET A 162 -3.92 -24.09 -21.08
CA MET A 162 -3.29 -23.85 -22.38
C MET A 162 -2.55 -25.07 -22.94
N GLY A 163 -2.38 -26.15 -22.16
CA GLY A 163 -1.67 -27.37 -22.61
C GLY A 163 -0.15 -27.20 -22.74
N LEU A 164 0.43 -26.22 -22.05
CA LEU A 164 1.88 -25.98 -22.07
C LEU A 164 2.65 -26.80 -21.03
N LEU A 165 1.94 -27.39 -20.06
CA LEU A 165 2.57 -28.27 -19.07
C LEU A 165 2.70 -29.68 -19.68
N PRO A 166 3.86 -30.36 -19.49
CA PRO A 166 4.06 -31.73 -19.96
C PRO A 166 3.33 -32.74 -19.06
N THR A 167 2.01 -32.61 -18.95
CA THR A 167 1.13 -33.41 -18.07
C THR A 167 0.37 -34.48 -18.84
N THR A 168 0.29 -34.38 -20.17
CA THR A 168 -0.50 -35.28 -21.01
C THR A 168 0.40 -36.30 -21.69
N ARG A 169 -0.09 -37.53 -21.93
CA ARG A 169 0.67 -38.56 -22.67
C ARG A 169 1.14 -38.09 -24.05
N SER A 170 0.37 -37.22 -24.70
CA SER A 170 0.74 -36.61 -25.98
C SER A 170 2.09 -35.88 -25.92
N ASP A 171 2.43 -35.29 -24.77
CA ASP A 171 3.67 -34.55 -24.57
C ASP A 171 4.89 -35.49 -24.54
N TRP A 172 4.65 -36.77 -24.27
CA TRP A 172 5.66 -37.82 -24.14
C TRP A 172 5.62 -38.85 -25.28
N LEU A 173 4.67 -38.70 -26.22
CA LEU A 173 4.46 -39.65 -27.32
C LEU A 173 5.71 -39.83 -28.18
N ALA A 174 6.53 -38.77 -28.32
CA ALA A 174 7.80 -38.84 -29.05
C ALA A 174 8.81 -39.82 -28.45
N TRP A 175 8.65 -40.19 -27.18
CA TRP A 175 9.49 -41.16 -26.47
C TRP A 175 8.75 -42.47 -26.11
N GLU A 176 7.48 -42.62 -26.51
CA GLU A 176 6.71 -43.85 -26.27
C GLU A 176 7.09 -44.91 -27.32
N THR A 177 7.35 -46.15 -26.87
CA THR A 177 7.76 -47.24 -27.76
C THR A 177 6.60 -47.67 -28.64
N GLU A 178 6.87 -47.90 -29.93
CA GLU A 178 5.85 -48.42 -30.85
C GLU A 178 5.33 -49.78 -30.38
N ARG A 179 4.02 -49.99 -30.47
CA ARG A 179 3.40 -51.26 -30.10
C ARG A 179 3.70 -52.30 -31.17
N SER A 180 4.56 -53.27 -30.86
CA SER A 180 4.85 -54.38 -31.77
C SER A 180 3.64 -55.33 -31.86
N PRO A 181 3.11 -55.62 -33.06
CA PRO A 181 2.05 -56.61 -33.20
C PRO A 181 2.61 -58.02 -32.97
N LEU A 182 1.89 -58.82 -32.19
CA LEU A 182 2.28 -60.22 -31.88
C LEU A 182 2.09 -61.15 -33.07
N GLU A 183 1.11 -60.86 -33.94
CA GLU A 183 0.80 -61.66 -35.12
C GLU A 183 0.60 -60.75 -36.33
N ARG A 184 1.06 -61.21 -37.49
CA ARG A 184 0.95 -60.51 -38.77
C ARG A 184 0.35 -61.48 -39.79
N ALA A 185 -0.87 -61.19 -40.25
CA ALA A 185 -1.52 -61.99 -41.28
C ALA A 185 -1.09 -61.52 -42.68
N TYR A 186 -0.79 -62.46 -43.57
CA TYR A 186 -0.47 -62.19 -44.97
C TYR A 186 -1.61 -62.69 -45.86
N PHE A 187 -1.96 -61.93 -46.90
CA PHE A 187 -3.00 -62.33 -47.84
C PHE A 187 -2.51 -63.52 -48.70
N ALA A 188 -3.39 -64.51 -48.89
CA ALA A 188 -3.04 -65.80 -49.48
C ALA A 188 -3.01 -65.83 -51.02
N PHE A 189 -3.29 -64.72 -51.72
CA PHE A 189 -3.35 -64.70 -53.18
C PHE A 189 -2.43 -63.60 -53.75
N LYS A 190 -1.58 -63.99 -54.70
CA LYS A 190 -0.58 -63.19 -55.38
C LYS A 190 -0.91 -63.09 -56.86
#